data_AF-A0A1Z4IIC0-F1
#
_entry.id   AF-A0A1Z4IIC0-F1
#
_cell.length_a   1.000
_cell.length_b   1.000
_cell.length_c   1.000
_cell.angle_alpha   90.00
_cell.angle_beta   90.00
_cell.angle_gamma   90.00
#
_symmetry.space_group_name_H-M   'P 1'
#
loop_
_entity.id
_entity.type
_entity.pdbx_description
1 polymer ?
#
loop_
_entity_poly.entity_id
_entity_poly.type
_entity_poly.pdbx_seq_one_letter_code
_entity_poly.pdbx_strand_id
1 'polypeptide(L)'
;MTQSSPNSQQFIEEQEPQTVLESLSKHSPEIESLIECLRKSDIYYLFMRDRQLFNWLDFQRESRANGYVVAVSCADLRKACQFYRLRYVRKRGTLHTIPMPVVYAQVQQPGTPTDLFLAILSELSNPFTGVCQLKLLRNRTWMTLSYYNVSVLIIGNAHYLTYQSFNELVEITRHLKISVIPVGSLYLHEILTRQSKKYTDVANTFLDWHEFSSFQK
;
A
#
# COMPACT_ATOMS: atom_id res chain seq x y z
N MET A 1 -8.99 79.57 -19.31
CA MET A 1 -7.76 79.47 -18.49
C MET A 1 -8.16 79.72 -17.05
N THR A 2 -8.33 78.66 -16.27
CA THR A 2 -8.79 78.76 -14.88
C THR A 2 -8.18 77.62 -14.06
N GLN A 3 -7.28 78.07 -13.20
CA GLN A 3 -6.78 77.61 -11.90
C GLN A 3 -7.14 76.21 -11.36
N SER A 4 -6.07 75.63 -10.80
CA SER A 4 -5.89 74.46 -9.95
C SER A 4 -6.58 74.49 -8.58
N SER A 5 -7.05 73.32 -8.14
CA SER A 5 -7.16 72.90 -6.73
C SER A 5 -6.89 71.39 -6.62
N PRO A 6 -6.12 70.91 -5.62
CA PRO A 6 -5.87 69.48 -5.40
C PRO A 6 -6.93 68.89 -4.45
N ASN A 7 -7.45 67.69 -4.75
CA ASN A 7 -8.36 66.98 -3.86
C ASN A 7 -7.75 65.64 -3.48
N SER A 8 -7.43 65.50 -2.19
CA SER A 8 -6.84 64.33 -1.56
C SER A 8 -7.84 63.18 -1.52
N GLN A 9 -7.55 62.09 -2.22
CA GLN A 9 -8.26 60.82 -2.07
C GLN A 9 -7.64 60.06 -0.89
N GLN A 10 -8.40 59.96 0.20
CA GLN A 10 -8.11 59.05 1.32
C GLN A 10 -8.45 57.62 0.90
N PHE A 11 -7.45 56.74 0.94
CA PHE A 11 -7.61 55.30 0.81
C PHE A 11 -8.38 54.76 2.01
N ILE A 12 -9.49 54.06 1.74
CA ILE A 12 -10.17 53.21 2.72
C ILE A 12 -9.44 51.86 2.68
N GLU A 13 -8.66 51.57 3.71
CA GLU A 13 -8.10 50.24 3.94
C GLU A 13 -9.22 49.33 4.49
N GLU A 14 -9.67 48.39 3.67
CA GLU A 14 -10.49 47.25 4.12
C GLU A 14 -9.63 46.38 5.06
N GLN A 15 -9.91 46.45 6.36
CA GLN A 15 -9.33 45.54 7.35
C GLN A 15 -9.95 44.14 7.20
N GLU A 16 -9.14 43.17 6.81
CA GLU A 16 -9.48 41.74 6.84
C GLU A 16 -9.73 41.24 8.28
N PRO A 17 -10.69 40.32 8.50
CA PRO A 17 -11.02 39.82 9.83
C PRO A 17 -10.01 38.77 10.31
N GLN A 18 -8.93 39.19 10.96
CA GLN A 18 -7.91 38.31 11.55
C GLN A 18 -8.25 37.79 12.96
N THR A 19 -9.42 38.09 13.52
CA THR A 19 -9.65 38.00 14.98
C THR A 19 -10.42 36.76 15.47
N VAL A 20 -10.24 35.57 14.88
CA VAL A 20 -10.91 34.35 15.38
C VAL A 20 -9.96 33.16 15.66
N LEU A 21 -8.68 33.20 15.28
CA LEU A 21 -7.80 32.02 15.44
C LEU A 21 -6.88 32.04 16.68
N GLU A 22 -6.83 33.13 17.45
CA GLU A 22 -5.89 33.26 18.58
C GLU A 22 -6.40 32.77 19.94
N SER A 23 -7.63 32.25 20.04
CA SER A 23 -8.22 31.81 21.31
C SER A 23 -8.29 30.29 21.52
N LEU A 24 -7.59 29.48 20.72
CA LEU A 24 -7.38 28.06 21.02
C LEU A 24 -6.28 27.89 22.09
N SER A 25 -6.65 28.29 23.30
CA SER A 25 -6.20 27.84 24.63
C SER A 25 -4.98 26.90 24.67
N LYS A 26 -3.87 27.44 25.19
CA LYS A 26 -2.69 26.71 25.69
C LYS A 26 -3.12 25.44 26.45
N HIS A 27 -2.71 24.28 25.94
CA HIS A 27 -2.97 23.02 26.61
C HIS A 27 -2.17 22.95 27.92
N SER A 28 -2.70 22.30 28.96
CA SER A 28 -1.93 22.08 30.19
C SER A 28 -0.70 21.20 29.86
N PRO A 29 0.41 21.30 30.62
CA PRO A 29 1.62 20.53 30.33
C PRO A 29 1.37 19.01 30.34
N GLU A 30 0.38 18.54 31.09
CA GLU A 30 -0.07 17.15 31.08
C GLU A 30 -0.77 16.77 29.77
N ILE A 31 -1.63 17.65 29.24
CA ILE A 31 -2.30 17.45 27.95
C ILE A 31 -1.28 17.52 26.80
N GLU A 32 -0.31 18.43 26.86
CA GLU A 32 0.78 18.50 25.88
C GLU A 32 1.66 17.25 25.93
N SER A 33 1.95 16.72 27.12
CA SER A 33 2.70 15.47 27.28
C SER A 33 1.92 14.25 26.77
N LEU A 34 0.59 14.22 26.95
CA LEU A 34 -0.28 13.17 26.45
C LEU A 34 -0.41 13.26 24.93
N ILE A 35 -0.57 14.46 24.38
CA ILE A 35 -0.59 14.72 22.93
C ILE A 35 0.74 14.29 22.32
N GLU A 36 1.87 14.61 22.94
CA GLU A 36 3.19 14.22 22.49
C GLU A 36 3.42 12.71 22.60
N CYS A 37 2.88 12.07 23.64
CA CYS A 37 2.86 10.61 23.79
C CYS A 37 2.05 9.95 22.67
N LEU A 38 0.83 10.46 22.42
CA LEU A 38 -0.06 9.97 21.37
C LEU A 38 0.50 10.21 19.96
N ARG A 39 1.17 11.35 19.73
CA ARG A 39 1.88 11.66 18.48
C ARG A 39 3.09 10.75 18.26
N LYS A 40 3.75 10.31 19.33
CA LYS A 40 4.86 9.33 19.27
C LYS A 40 4.38 7.90 19.13
N SER A 41 3.15 7.63 19.56
CA SER A 41 2.61 6.29 19.57
C SER A 41 1.74 6.08 18.32
N ASP A 42 2.33 5.51 17.27
CA ASP A 42 1.58 4.78 16.24
C ASP A 42 0.96 3.54 16.91
N ILE A 43 -0.07 3.72 17.75
CA ILE A 43 -0.73 2.60 18.44
C ILE A 43 -1.70 1.97 17.44
N TYR A 44 -1.14 1.24 16.49
CA TYR A 44 -1.90 0.19 15.83
C TYR A 44 -2.22 -0.86 16.90
N TYR A 45 -3.46 -0.85 17.39
CA TYR A 45 -3.91 -1.85 18.34
C TYR A 45 -4.05 -3.19 17.62
N LEU A 46 -3.23 -4.17 18.04
CA LEU A 46 -3.15 -5.47 17.39
C LEU A 46 -4.27 -6.38 17.90
N PHE A 47 -5.33 -6.53 17.10
CA PHE A 47 -6.44 -7.43 17.41
C PHE A 47 -6.08 -8.88 17.11
N MET A 48 -6.90 -9.83 17.59
CA MET A 48 -6.68 -11.26 17.35
C MET A 48 -6.66 -11.61 15.86
N ARG A 49 -7.54 -11.00 15.06
CA ARG A 49 -7.56 -11.16 13.59
C ARG A 49 -6.25 -10.74 12.92
N ASP A 50 -5.61 -9.68 13.42
CA ASP A 50 -4.35 -9.18 12.86
C ASP A 50 -3.21 -10.15 13.21
N ARG A 51 -3.22 -10.71 14.43
CA ARG A 51 -2.28 -11.77 14.83
C ARG A 51 -2.43 -13.02 13.97
N GLN A 52 -3.66 -13.45 13.70
CA GLN A 52 -3.94 -14.59 12.85
C GLN A 52 -3.44 -14.36 11.42
N LEU A 53 -3.73 -13.19 10.85
CA LEU A 53 -3.22 -12.80 9.54
C LEU A 53 -1.69 -12.79 9.52
N PHE A 54 -1.05 -12.22 10.54
CA PHE A 54 0.41 -12.11 10.57
C PHE A 54 1.08 -13.46 10.74
N ASN A 55 0.56 -14.32 11.61
CA ASN A 55 1.06 -15.69 11.75
C ASN A 55 0.92 -16.47 10.44
N TRP A 56 -0.20 -16.31 9.73
CA TRP A 56 -0.39 -16.92 8.41
C TRP A 56 0.61 -16.37 7.38
N LEU A 57 0.80 -15.05 7.32
CA LEU A 57 1.79 -14.42 6.42
C LEU A 57 3.23 -14.82 6.75
N ASP A 58 3.58 -14.95 8.02
CA ASP A 58 4.89 -15.43 8.47
C ASP A 58 5.11 -16.88 8.00
N PHE A 59 4.09 -17.74 8.16
CA PHE A 59 4.13 -19.13 7.66
C PHE A 59 4.31 -19.18 6.14
N GLN A 60 3.57 -18.40 5.36
CA GLN A 60 3.72 -18.36 3.90
C GLN A 60 5.12 -17.88 3.49
N ARG A 61 5.64 -16.85 4.15
CA ARG A 61 6.98 -16.33 3.89
C ARG A 61 8.07 -17.37 4.16
N GLU A 62 7.99 -18.06 5.31
CA GLU A 62 9.00 -19.03 5.74
C GLU A 62 8.98 -20.30 4.89
N SER A 63 7.79 -20.78 4.54
CA SER A 63 7.61 -21.92 3.64
C SER A 63 7.82 -21.57 2.16
N ARG A 64 7.86 -20.27 1.82
CA ARG A 64 7.82 -19.74 0.44
C ARG A 64 6.60 -20.22 -0.35
N ALA A 65 5.54 -20.62 0.36
CA ALA A 65 4.28 -21.01 -0.25
C ALA A 65 3.49 -19.76 -0.69
N ASN A 66 2.61 -19.97 -1.65
CA ASN A 66 1.75 -18.94 -2.18
C ASN A 66 0.33 -19.17 -1.66
N GLY A 67 -0.41 -18.08 -1.52
CA GLY A 67 -1.80 -18.10 -1.12
C GLY A 67 -2.41 -16.73 -1.33
N TYR A 68 -3.65 -16.53 -0.92
CA TYR A 68 -4.30 -15.23 -1.06
C TYR A 68 -5.14 -14.88 0.18
N VAL A 69 -5.38 -13.59 0.38
CA VAL A 69 -6.16 -13.10 1.51
C VAL A 69 -7.37 -12.34 1.00
N VAL A 70 -8.53 -12.64 1.56
CA VAL A 70 -9.78 -11.93 1.25
C VAL A 70 -10.38 -11.31 2.49
N ALA A 71 -11.06 -10.17 2.32
CA ALA A 71 -11.86 -9.57 3.36
C ALA A 71 -13.15 -8.98 2.80
N VAL A 72 -14.13 -8.80 3.69
CA VAL A 72 -15.29 -7.96 3.45
C VAL A 72 -14.87 -6.48 3.38
N SER A 73 -13.96 -6.04 4.25
CA SER A 73 -13.43 -4.68 4.31
C SER A 73 -11.99 -4.62 3.78
N CYS A 74 -11.82 -4.22 2.52
CA CYS A 74 -10.49 -4.05 1.92
C CYS A 74 -9.66 -2.93 2.59
N ALA A 75 -10.31 -1.97 3.24
CA ALA A 75 -9.63 -0.87 3.92
C ALA A 75 -8.90 -1.35 5.18
N ASP A 76 -9.53 -2.20 5.98
CA ASP A 76 -8.93 -2.74 7.20
C ASP A 76 -7.81 -3.72 6.87
N LEU A 77 -8.05 -4.59 5.88
CA LEU A 77 -7.04 -5.52 5.38
C LEU A 77 -5.80 -4.79 4.85
N ARG A 78 -5.99 -3.71 4.08
CA ARG A 78 -4.90 -2.83 3.62
C ARG A 78 -4.09 -2.27 4.79
N LYS A 79 -4.75 -1.75 5.83
CA LYS A 79 -4.08 -1.22 7.03
C LYS A 79 -3.27 -2.31 7.73
N ALA A 80 -3.83 -3.51 7.90
CA ALA A 80 -3.15 -4.64 8.50
C ALA A 80 -1.92 -5.08 7.69
N CYS A 81 -2.02 -5.21 6.37
CA CYS A 81 -0.89 -5.55 5.50
C CYS A 81 0.22 -4.49 5.51
N GLN A 82 -0.14 -3.20 5.49
CA GLN A 82 0.82 -2.10 5.60
C GLN A 82 1.53 -2.12 6.96
N PHE A 83 0.78 -2.37 8.05
CA PHE A 83 1.38 -2.50 9.37
C PHE A 83 2.32 -3.71 9.48
N TYR A 84 1.93 -4.86 8.90
CA TYR A 84 2.79 -6.02 8.79
C TYR A 84 4.10 -5.69 8.07
N ARG A 85 4.03 -4.99 6.93
CA ARG A 85 5.21 -4.50 6.19
C ARG A 85 6.11 -3.63 7.07
N LEU A 86 5.56 -2.70 7.83
CA LEU A 86 6.35 -1.78 8.67
C LEU A 86 7.19 -2.48 9.74
N ARG A 87 6.82 -3.71 10.15
CA ARG A 87 7.64 -4.53 11.06
C ARG A 87 8.99 -4.94 10.47
N TYR A 88 9.06 -5.01 9.14
CA TYR A 88 10.19 -5.55 8.42
C TYR A 88 10.95 -4.50 7.59
N VAL A 89 10.30 -3.38 7.27
CA VAL A 89 10.88 -2.33 6.44
C VAL A 89 11.36 -1.18 7.31
N ARG A 90 12.67 -0.96 7.33
CA ARG A 90 13.26 0.27 7.87
C ARG A 90 13.58 1.22 6.71
N LYS A 91 13.34 2.51 6.91
CA LYS A 91 13.70 3.56 5.94
C LYS A 91 14.86 4.40 6.51
N ARG A 92 15.83 4.74 5.67
CA ARG A 92 16.88 5.71 5.97
C ARG A 92 16.77 6.85 4.96
N GLY A 93 16.13 7.95 5.37
CA GLY A 93 15.76 9.02 4.44
C GLY A 93 14.73 8.54 3.42
N THR A 94 15.01 8.76 2.13
CA THR A 94 14.16 8.32 1.01
C THR A 94 14.41 6.87 0.58
N LEU A 95 15.49 6.24 1.05
CA LEU A 95 15.89 4.89 0.62
C LEU A 95 15.46 3.83 1.62
N HIS A 96 15.02 2.69 1.08
CA HIS A 96 14.76 1.48 1.85
C HIS A 96 16.08 0.80 2.23
N THR A 97 16.20 0.33 3.47
CA THR A 97 17.34 -0.49 3.87
C THR A 97 17.17 -1.91 3.34
N ILE A 98 18.27 -2.48 2.87
CA ILE A 98 18.36 -3.90 2.46
C ILE A 98 18.78 -4.72 3.70
N PRO A 99 18.18 -5.89 3.95
CA PRO A 99 17.12 -6.54 3.17
C PRO A 99 15.73 -5.93 3.42
N MET A 100 14.86 -6.03 2.42
CA MET A 100 13.45 -5.66 2.52
C MET A 100 12.56 -6.89 2.29
N PRO A 101 12.40 -7.76 3.30
CA PRO A 101 11.84 -9.09 3.10
C PRO A 101 10.34 -9.07 2.78
N VAL A 102 9.63 -7.98 3.11
CA VAL A 102 8.20 -7.80 2.86
C VAL A 102 7.98 -6.58 1.98
N VAL A 103 7.31 -6.78 0.85
CA VAL A 103 6.87 -5.71 -0.05
C VAL A 103 5.36 -5.74 -0.13
N TYR A 104 4.73 -4.58 -0.01
CA TYR A 104 3.30 -4.41 -0.27
C TYR A 104 3.15 -3.43 -1.42
N ALA A 105 2.59 -3.90 -2.53
CA ALA A 105 2.28 -3.09 -3.70
C ALA A 105 0.78 -3.08 -3.96
N GLN A 106 0.22 -1.89 -4.20
CA GLN A 106 -1.21 -1.73 -4.36
C GLN A 106 -1.57 -1.36 -5.80
N VAL A 107 -2.53 -2.10 -6.35
CA VAL A 107 -3.11 -1.81 -7.67
C VAL A 107 -4.32 -0.89 -7.51
N GLN A 108 -4.42 0.16 -8.32
CA GLN A 108 -5.47 1.21 -8.18
C GLN A 108 -6.57 1.17 -9.26
N GLN A 109 -6.30 0.60 -10.43
CA GLN A 109 -7.20 0.55 -11.61
C GLN A 109 -7.22 -0.88 -12.17
N PRO A 110 -8.05 -1.26 -13.19
CA PRO A 110 -7.96 -2.59 -13.79
C PRO A 110 -6.51 -2.91 -14.16
N GLY A 111 -5.91 -3.79 -13.37
CA GLY A 111 -4.46 -3.92 -13.31
C GLY A 111 -3.99 -4.77 -14.45
N THR A 112 -3.57 -4.14 -15.55
CA THR A 112 -2.86 -4.82 -16.63
C THR A 112 -1.46 -5.25 -16.14
N PRO A 113 -0.75 -6.13 -16.87
CA PRO A 113 0.62 -6.49 -16.51
C PRO A 113 1.55 -5.28 -16.30
N THR A 114 1.38 -4.24 -17.11
CA THR A 114 2.16 -2.99 -17.00
C THR A 114 1.86 -2.29 -15.67
N ASP A 115 0.59 -2.14 -15.31
CA ASP A 115 0.19 -1.47 -14.07
C ASP A 115 0.65 -2.23 -12.84
N LEU A 116 0.63 -3.57 -12.91
CA LEU A 116 1.16 -4.43 -11.84
C LEU A 116 2.66 -4.18 -11.62
N PHE A 117 3.47 -4.21 -12.67
CA PHE A 117 4.91 -4.00 -12.55
C PHE A 117 5.25 -2.58 -12.10
N LEU A 118 4.53 -1.57 -12.59
CA LEU A 118 4.70 -0.19 -12.15
C LEU A 118 4.34 -0.02 -10.67
N ALA A 119 3.27 -0.65 -10.20
CA ALA A 119 2.88 -0.63 -8.79
C ALA A 119 3.98 -1.25 -7.90
N ILE A 120 4.57 -2.38 -8.32
CA ILE A 120 5.67 -3.00 -7.57
C ILE A 120 6.90 -2.10 -7.56
N LEU A 121 7.33 -1.59 -8.72
CA LEU A 121 8.54 -0.77 -8.84
C LEU A 121 8.43 0.57 -8.09
N SER A 122 7.23 1.16 -8.07
CA SER A 122 6.94 2.39 -7.31
C SER A 122 7.22 2.21 -5.81
N GLU A 123 6.80 1.08 -5.23
CA GLU A 123 7.02 0.79 -3.81
C GLU A 123 8.48 0.48 -3.47
N LEU A 124 9.25 -0.03 -4.44
CA LEU A 124 10.68 -0.32 -4.27
C LEU A 124 11.57 0.94 -4.42
N SER A 125 10.96 2.14 -4.45
CA SER A 125 11.64 3.41 -4.71
C SER A 125 12.49 3.39 -5.99
N ASN A 126 12.06 2.59 -6.97
CA ASN A 126 12.65 2.49 -8.30
C ASN A 126 11.61 2.90 -9.36
N PRO A 127 10.99 4.10 -9.23
CA PRO A 127 9.92 4.50 -10.13
C PRO A 127 10.46 4.60 -11.56
N PHE A 128 9.68 4.08 -12.51
CA PHE A 128 10.03 4.17 -13.92
C PHE A 128 9.25 5.31 -14.56
N THR A 129 9.93 6.21 -15.25
CA THR A 129 9.34 7.33 -15.99
C THR A 129 9.52 7.09 -17.49
N GLY A 130 8.45 6.73 -18.20
CA GLY A 130 8.44 6.60 -19.66
C GLY A 130 7.58 5.46 -20.23
N VAL A 131 7.36 5.48 -21.54
CA VAL A 131 6.71 4.38 -22.28
C VAL A 131 7.70 3.22 -22.37
N CYS A 132 7.36 2.08 -21.76
CA CYS A 132 8.27 0.94 -21.66
C CYS A 132 7.61 -0.33 -22.18
N GLN A 133 8.40 -1.15 -22.87
CA GLN A 133 7.96 -2.48 -23.27
C GLN A 133 7.79 -3.37 -22.03
N LEU A 134 6.71 -4.15 -21.97
CA LEU A 134 6.40 -5.03 -20.85
C LEU A 134 7.57 -5.96 -20.45
N LYS A 135 8.34 -6.45 -21.43
CA LYS A 135 9.52 -7.30 -21.20
C LYS A 135 10.58 -6.60 -20.33
N LEU A 136 10.83 -5.31 -20.55
CA LEU A 136 11.81 -4.55 -19.79
C LEU A 136 11.31 -4.29 -18.36
N LEU A 137 10.02 -3.98 -18.20
CA LEU A 137 9.39 -3.83 -16.88
C LEU A 137 9.48 -5.12 -16.07
N ARG A 138 9.18 -6.26 -16.69
CA ARG A 138 9.29 -7.58 -16.06
C ARG A 138 10.71 -7.84 -15.55
N ASN A 139 11.71 -7.73 -16.42
CA ASN A 139 13.11 -7.96 -16.06
C ASN A 139 13.57 -7.02 -14.94
N ARG A 140 13.22 -5.73 -15.02
CA ARG A 140 13.57 -4.75 -13.99
C ARG A 140 12.92 -5.09 -12.65
N THR A 141 11.66 -5.51 -12.67
CA THR A 141 10.95 -5.92 -11.45
C THR A 141 11.63 -7.12 -10.80
N TRP A 142 11.96 -8.15 -11.59
CA TRP A 142 12.65 -9.34 -11.08
C TRP A 142 14.01 -9.00 -10.46
N MET A 143 14.83 -8.21 -11.16
CA MET A 143 16.12 -7.77 -10.64
C MET A 143 15.97 -6.94 -9.36
N THR A 144 14.98 -6.05 -9.31
CA THR A 144 14.76 -5.19 -8.14
C THR A 144 14.29 -6.01 -6.93
N LEU A 145 13.34 -6.92 -7.10
CA LEU A 145 12.87 -7.81 -6.03
C LEU A 145 14.00 -8.71 -5.51
N SER A 146 14.84 -9.23 -6.41
CA SER A 146 16.02 -10.04 -6.04
C SER A 146 17.07 -9.20 -5.29
N TYR A 147 17.36 -7.99 -5.78
CA TYR A 147 18.32 -7.07 -5.16
C TYR A 147 17.94 -6.70 -3.72
N TYR A 148 16.65 -6.44 -3.46
CA TYR A 148 16.16 -6.15 -2.11
C TYR A 148 16.00 -7.40 -1.22
N ASN A 149 16.31 -8.60 -1.72
CA ASN A 149 16.13 -9.88 -1.04
C ASN A 149 14.70 -10.05 -0.49
N VAL A 150 13.71 -9.77 -1.33
CA VAL A 150 12.30 -9.89 -0.97
C VAL A 150 11.96 -11.36 -0.78
N SER A 151 11.25 -11.68 0.30
CA SER A 151 10.81 -13.04 0.63
C SER A 151 9.31 -13.23 0.43
N VAL A 152 8.51 -12.16 0.65
CA VAL A 152 7.08 -12.14 0.40
C VAL A 152 6.67 -10.84 -0.30
N LEU A 153 5.92 -10.98 -1.39
CA LEU A 153 5.34 -9.90 -2.16
C LEU A 153 3.82 -9.93 -2.00
N ILE A 154 3.27 -8.91 -1.35
CA ILE A 154 1.85 -8.75 -1.10
C ILE A 154 1.27 -7.79 -2.15
N ILE A 155 0.25 -8.22 -2.88
CA ILE A 155 -0.41 -7.42 -3.91
C ILE A 155 -1.79 -6.99 -3.42
N GLY A 156 -1.92 -5.74 -3.01
CA GLY A 156 -3.18 -5.14 -2.57
C GLY A 156 -4.15 -4.83 -3.70
N ASN A 157 -5.44 -4.98 -3.41
CA ASN A 157 -6.55 -4.88 -4.36
C ASN A 157 -6.41 -5.81 -5.58
N ALA A 158 -5.92 -7.03 -5.38
CA ALA A 158 -5.66 -7.98 -6.46
C ALA A 158 -6.92 -8.40 -7.25
N HIS A 159 -8.13 -8.16 -6.71
CA HIS A 159 -9.39 -8.37 -7.43
C HIS A 159 -9.55 -7.49 -8.68
N TYR A 160 -8.74 -6.44 -8.84
CA TYR A 160 -8.69 -5.64 -10.07
C TYR A 160 -7.75 -6.20 -11.14
N LEU A 161 -6.96 -7.24 -10.83
CA LEU A 161 -6.00 -7.79 -11.78
C LEU A 161 -6.71 -8.53 -12.92
N THR A 162 -6.19 -8.33 -14.12
CA THR A 162 -6.56 -9.15 -15.28
C THR A 162 -5.96 -10.55 -15.19
N TYR A 163 -6.51 -11.49 -15.94
CA TYR A 163 -5.94 -12.83 -16.09
C TYR A 163 -4.45 -12.80 -16.49
N GLN A 164 -4.09 -11.92 -17.44
CA GLN A 164 -2.70 -11.77 -17.87
C GLN A 164 -1.80 -11.38 -16.70
N SER A 165 -2.26 -10.48 -15.83
CA SER A 165 -1.51 -10.05 -14.64
C SER A 165 -1.38 -11.15 -13.59
N PHE A 166 -2.41 -11.98 -13.41
CA PHE A 166 -2.28 -13.17 -12.57
C PHE A 166 -1.22 -14.14 -13.09
N ASN A 167 -1.11 -14.33 -14.42
CA ASN A 167 -0.01 -15.13 -14.97
C ASN A 167 1.36 -14.51 -14.68
N GLU A 168 1.49 -13.18 -14.74
CA GLU A 168 2.75 -12.53 -14.35
C GLU A 168 3.10 -12.80 -12.88
N LEU A 169 2.11 -12.84 -11.98
CA LEU A 169 2.33 -13.24 -10.58
C LEU A 169 2.82 -14.69 -10.48
N VAL A 170 2.21 -15.61 -11.23
CA VAL A 170 2.67 -17.01 -11.32
C VAL A 170 4.12 -17.06 -11.80
N GLU A 171 4.48 -16.31 -12.85
CA GLU A 171 5.84 -16.26 -13.36
C GLU A 171 6.84 -15.66 -12.35
N ILE A 172 6.44 -14.65 -11.56
CA ILE A 172 7.25 -14.13 -10.45
C ILE A 172 7.55 -15.24 -9.44
N THR A 173 6.54 -16.02 -9.02
CA THR A 173 6.74 -17.10 -8.05
C THR A 173 7.70 -18.17 -8.59
N ARG A 174 7.54 -18.59 -9.85
CA ARG A 174 8.40 -19.57 -10.51
C ARG A 174 9.84 -19.09 -10.65
N HIS A 175 10.03 -17.83 -11.02
CA HIS A 175 11.35 -17.30 -11.32
C HIS A 175 12.14 -16.94 -10.05
N LEU A 176 11.51 -16.22 -9.10
CA LEU A 176 12.19 -15.71 -7.91
C LEU A 176 12.11 -16.65 -6.72
N LYS A 177 11.20 -17.65 -6.73
CA LYS A 177 10.95 -18.57 -5.61
C LYS A 177 10.65 -17.83 -4.30
N ILE A 178 9.85 -16.76 -4.40
CA ILE A 178 9.34 -15.97 -3.28
C ILE A 178 7.86 -16.26 -3.08
N SER A 179 7.35 -16.02 -1.87
CA SER A 179 5.91 -16.07 -1.61
C SER A 179 5.22 -14.87 -2.26
N VAL A 180 4.20 -15.11 -3.08
CA VAL A 180 3.34 -14.05 -3.63
C VAL A 180 1.94 -14.20 -3.05
N ILE A 181 1.44 -13.12 -2.44
CA ILE A 181 0.16 -13.08 -1.74
C ILE A 181 -0.75 -12.01 -2.35
N PRO A 182 -1.67 -12.39 -3.26
CA PRO A 182 -2.75 -11.52 -3.70
C PRO A 182 -3.72 -11.23 -2.55
N VAL A 183 -4.11 -9.97 -2.38
CA VAL A 183 -4.96 -9.52 -1.28
C VAL A 183 -6.10 -8.68 -1.83
N GLY A 184 -7.34 -8.98 -1.47
CA GLY A 184 -8.50 -8.32 -2.08
C GLY A 184 -9.84 -8.53 -1.37
N SER A 185 -10.92 -8.20 -2.10
CA SER A 185 -12.27 -8.48 -1.65
C SER A 185 -12.63 -9.96 -1.84
N LEU A 186 -13.80 -10.38 -1.38
CA LEU A 186 -14.33 -11.72 -1.65
C LEU A 186 -14.40 -12.06 -3.14
N TYR A 187 -14.49 -11.06 -4.03
CA TYR A 187 -14.44 -11.28 -5.48
C TYR A 187 -13.10 -11.91 -5.94
N LEU A 188 -12.01 -11.68 -5.21
CA LEU A 188 -10.74 -12.35 -5.48
C LEU A 188 -10.85 -13.87 -5.31
N HIS A 189 -11.58 -14.34 -4.29
CA HIS A 189 -11.83 -15.76 -4.08
C HIS A 189 -12.60 -16.35 -5.26
N GLU A 190 -13.63 -15.67 -5.75
CA GLU A 190 -14.40 -16.11 -6.92
C GLU A 190 -13.54 -16.20 -8.19
N ILE A 191 -12.60 -15.26 -8.39
CA ILE A 191 -11.66 -15.28 -9.53
C ILE A 191 -10.74 -16.50 -9.43
N LEU A 192 -10.15 -16.73 -8.26
CA LEU A 192 -9.12 -17.77 -8.06
C LEU A 192 -9.69 -19.18 -7.94
N THR A 193 -10.94 -19.33 -7.51
CA THR A 193 -11.63 -20.63 -7.43
C THR A 193 -12.45 -20.94 -8.68
N ARG A 194 -12.44 -20.04 -9.67
CA ARG A 194 -13.22 -20.19 -10.90
C ARG A 194 -12.86 -21.48 -11.61
N GLN A 195 -13.86 -22.34 -11.82
CA GLN A 195 -13.73 -23.54 -12.64
C GLN A 195 -13.67 -23.18 -14.13
N SER A 196 -12.50 -22.72 -14.57
CA SER A 196 -12.19 -22.43 -15.96
C SER A 196 -10.83 -23.02 -16.29
N LYS A 197 -10.74 -23.77 -17.38
CA LYS A 197 -9.47 -24.32 -17.90
C LYS A 197 -8.40 -23.24 -18.05
N LYS A 198 -8.81 -22.01 -18.35
CA LYS A 198 -7.92 -20.85 -18.48
C LYS A 198 -7.27 -20.47 -17.14
N TYR A 199 -8.00 -20.57 -16.03
CA TYR A 199 -7.51 -20.16 -14.70
C TYR A 199 -6.86 -21.29 -13.89
N THR A 200 -6.83 -22.52 -14.41
CA THR A 200 -6.32 -23.70 -13.67
C THR A 200 -4.91 -23.49 -13.13
N ASP A 201 -3.99 -22.94 -13.91
CA ASP A 201 -2.60 -22.73 -13.47
C ASP A 201 -2.50 -21.67 -12.35
N VAL A 202 -3.27 -20.58 -12.48
CA VAL A 202 -3.38 -19.54 -11.45
C VAL A 202 -3.99 -20.12 -10.17
N ALA A 203 -5.09 -20.84 -10.28
CA ALA A 203 -5.77 -21.47 -9.15
C ALA A 203 -4.86 -22.47 -8.41
N ASN A 204 -4.13 -23.30 -9.16
CA ASN A 204 -3.18 -24.26 -8.59
C ASN A 204 -1.95 -23.61 -7.95
N THR A 205 -1.62 -22.38 -8.35
CA THR A 205 -0.52 -21.63 -7.73
C THR A 205 -0.95 -21.03 -6.41
N PHE A 206 -2.20 -20.54 -6.29
CA PHE A 206 -2.73 -19.86 -5.10
C PHE A 206 -3.80 -20.71 -4.40
N LEU A 207 -3.43 -21.89 -3.90
CA LEU A 207 -4.36 -22.85 -3.29
C LEU A 207 -4.73 -22.50 -1.84
N ASP A 208 -3.77 -22.00 -1.06
CA ASP A 208 -4.01 -21.64 0.34
C ASP A 208 -4.65 -20.26 0.44
N TRP A 209 -5.53 -20.08 1.42
CA TRP A 209 -6.25 -18.83 1.57
C TRP A 209 -6.57 -18.50 3.02
N HIS A 210 -6.66 -17.21 3.30
CA HIS A 210 -7.02 -16.69 4.61
C HIS A 210 -8.16 -15.68 4.48
N GLU A 211 -9.17 -15.84 5.33
CA GLU A 211 -10.24 -14.85 5.48
C GLU A 211 -9.89 -13.88 6.60
N PHE A 212 -9.74 -12.59 6.25
CA PHE A 212 -9.55 -11.54 7.23
C PHE A 212 -10.90 -10.99 7.69
N SER A 213 -11.25 -11.32 8.94
CA SER A 213 -12.56 -11.01 9.52
C SER A 213 -12.78 -9.50 9.72
N SER A 214 -14.02 -9.05 9.51
CA SER A 214 -14.44 -7.70 9.90
C SER A 214 -14.46 -7.55 11.42
N PHE A 215 -14.48 -6.30 11.90
CA PHE A 215 -14.75 -6.06 13.31
C PHE A 215 -16.19 -6.52 13.60
N GLN A 216 -16.34 -7.46 14.52
CA GLN A 216 -17.65 -7.72 15.11
C GLN A 216 -18.02 -6.48 15.94
N LYS A 217 -19.18 -5.90 15.64
CA LYS A 217 -19.75 -4.80 16.41
C LYS A 217 -20.27 -5.31 17.75
#